data_AF-A0AAV6HFQ9-F1
#
_entry.id   AF-A0AAV6HFQ9-F1
#
_cell.length_a   1.000
_cell.length_b   1.000
_cell.length_c   1.000
_cell.angle_alpha   90.00
_cell.angle_beta   90.00
_cell.angle_gamma   90.00
#
_symmetry.space_group_name_H-M   'P 1'
#
loop_
_entity.id
_entity.type
_entity.pdbx_description
1 polymer ?
#
loop_
_entity_poly.entity_id
_entity_poly.type
_entity_poly.pdbx_seq_one_letter_code
_entity_poly.pdbx_strand_id
1 'polypeptide(L)' 'MDSEVQRDGRVLDLTDDAWREDRLPYEDVKIPLSELPEAEQDNGGSTESVKEQEMKWTDLALQSLHI' A
#
# COMPACT_ATOMS: atom_id res chain seq x y z
N MET A 1 -32.43 -1.76 -33.32
CA MET A 1 -32.79 -2.64 -32.18
C MET A 1 -32.34 -1.92 -30.93
N ASP A 2 -33.21 -1.76 -29.94
CA ASP A 2 -32.88 -1.02 -28.70
C ASP A 2 -31.81 -1.73 -27.84
N SER A 3 -31.46 -2.96 -28.22
CA SER A 3 -30.41 -3.79 -27.63
C SER A 3 -28.99 -3.34 -28.00
N GLU A 4 -28.82 -2.55 -29.06
CA GLU A 4 -27.49 -2.12 -29.53
C GLU A 4 -27.31 -0.62 -29.36
N VAL A 5 -26.21 -0.22 -28.70
CA VAL A 5 -25.85 1.18 -28.53
C VAL A 5 -25.27 1.74 -29.83
N GLN A 6 -25.85 2.83 -30.33
CA GLN A 6 -25.26 3.56 -31.44
C GLN A 6 -24.02 4.32 -30.95
N ARG A 7 -22.85 3.96 -31.48
CA ARG A 7 -21.58 4.65 -31.19
C ARG A 7 -21.44 5.89 -32.06
N ASP A 8 -20.89 6.97 -31.51
CA ASP A 8 -20.60 8.18 -32.27
C ASP A 8 -19.45 7.94 -33.25
N GLY A 9 -19.76 7.98 -34.56
CA GLY A 9 -18.80 7.77 -35.63
C GLY A 9 -17.65 8.76 -35.62
N ARG A 10 -17.86 10.01 -35.15
CA ARG A 10 -16.78 11.00 -35.04
C ARG A 10 -15.79 10.64 -33.95
N VAL A 11 -16.27 10.09 -32.84
CA VAL A 11 -15.38 9.61 -31.76
C VAL A 11 -14.55 8.43 -32.25
N LEU A 12 -15.16 7.51 -33.01
CA LEU A 12 -14.44 6.39 -33.60
C LEU A 12 -13.38 6.82 -34.63
N ASP A 13 -13.63 7.87 -35.41
CA ASP A 13 -12.67 8.39 -36.40
C ASP A 13 -11.48 9.13 -35.76
N LEU A 14 -11.69 9.76 -34.59
CA LEU A 14 -10.66 10.52 -33.89
C LEU A 14 -9.75 9.65 -33.00
N THR A 15 -10.23 8.51 -32.51
CA THR A 15 -9.45 7.63 -31.63
C THR A 15 -8.63 6.66 -32.47
N ASP A 16 -7.30 6.68 -32.31
CA ASP A 16 -6.39 5.71 -32.92
C ASP A 16 -6.29 4.41 -32.10
N ASP A 17 -5.65 3.40 -32.66
CA ASP A 17 -5.58 2.08 -32.01
C ASP A 17 -4.72 2.11 -30.75
N ALA A 18 -3.69 2.96 -30.72
CA ALA A 18 -2.85 3.14 -29.53
C ALA A 18 -3.67 3.67 -28.34
N TRP A 19 -4.52 4.67 -28.56
CA TRP A 19 -5.37 5.21 -27.49
C TRP A 19 -6.49 4.25 -27.09
N ARG A 20 -7.01 3.43 -28.02
CA ARG A 20 -8.00 2.37 -27.68
C ARG A 20 -7.43 1.29 -26.76
N GLU A 21 -6.16 0.98 -26.93
CA GLU A 21 -5.48 -0.09 -26.18
C GLU A 21 -4.78 0.42 -24.91
N ASP A 22 -4.65 1.74 -24.76
CA ASP A 22 -3.99 2.37 -23.63
C ASP A 22 -4.67 2.02 -22.29
N ARG A 23 -3.83 1.80 -21.27
CA ARG A 23 -4.25 1.46 -19.91
C ARG A 23 -3.47 2.29 -18.93
N LEU A 24 -4.18 2.88 -17.97
CA LEU A 24 -3.53 3.57 -16.87
C LEU A 24 -2.66 2.60 -16.06
N PRO A 25 -1.48 3.04 -15.60
CA PRO A 25 -0.64 2.23 -14.73
C PRO A 25 -1.32 2.00 -13.37
N TYR A 26 -0.89 0.95 -12.68
CA TYR A 26 -1.23 0.76 -11.28
C TYR A 26 -0.36 1.70 -10.44
N GLU A 27 -1.01 2.59 -9.70
CA GLU A 27 -0.36 3.49 -8.75
C GLU A 27 -0.39 2.88 -7.34
N ASP A 28 0.71 3.06 -6.61
CA ASP A 28 0.84 2.59 -5.24
C ASP A 28 0.13 3.52 -4.26
N VAL A 29 -0.48 2.95 -3.23
CA VAL A 29 -1.06 3.71 -2.12
C VAL A 29 0.04 4.09 -1.14
N LYS A 30 0.03 5.34 -0.67
CA LYS A 30 0.93 5.78 0.41
C LYS A 30 0.49 5.18 1.73
N ILE A 31 1.25 4.23 2.24
CA ILE A 31 0.97 3.56 3.52
C ILE A 31 1.79 4.22 4.64
N PRO A 32 1.20 4.53 5.81
CA PRO A 32 1.96 5.01 6.96
C PRO A 32 2.75 3.85 7.57
N LEU A 33 4.02 3.68 7.16
CA LEU A 33 4.87 2.56 7.58
C LEU A 33 5.03 2.45 9.11
N SER A 34 4.93 3.56 9.84
CA SER A 34 5.00 3.58 11.30
C SER A 34 3.84 2.84 11.99
N GLU A 35 2.70 2.71 11.30
CA GLU A 35 1.50 2.01 11.79
C GLU A 35 1.51 0.52 11.39
N LEU A 36 2.52 0.07 10.64
CA LEU A 36 2.71 -1.33 10.29
C LEU A 36 3.68 -2.00 11.28
N PRO A 37 3.55 -3.32 11.51
CA PRO A 37 4.58 -4.09 12.21
C PRO A 37 5.87 -4.16 11.39
N GLU A 38 6.99 -4.40 12.06
CA GLU A 38 8.29 -4.59 11.39
C GLU A 38 8.28 -5.81 10.46
N ALA A 39 8.86 -5.67 9.27
CA ALA A 39 8.89 -6.75 8.26
C ALA A 39 9.83 -7.91 8.64
N GLU A 40 10.89 -7.65 9.40
CA GLU A 40 12.00 -8.58 9.68
C GLU A 40 11.86 -9.28 11.05
N GLN A 41 10.67 -9.74 11.41
CA GLN A 41 10.49 -10.46 12.67
C GLN A 41 10.71 -11.97 12.48
N ASP A 42 11.98 -12.38 12.55
CA ASP A 42 12.46 -13.78 12.45
C ASP A 42 11.90 -14.71 13.56
N ASN A 43 11.31 -14.15 14.62
CA ASN A 43 10.94 -14.92 15.81
C ASN A 43 9.47 -14.75 16.25
N GLY A 44 8.51 -14.98 15.33
CA GLY A 44 7.08 -15.01 15.65
C GLY A 44 6.55 -13.62 16.01
N GLY A 45 6.31 -12.81 14.99
CA GLY A 45 6.20 -11.37 15.10
C GLY A 45 5.19 -10.81 16.11
N SER A 46 5.62 -9.73 16.77
CA SER A 46 4.74 -8.82 17.48
C SER A 46 3.72 -8.22 16.50
N THR A 47 2.44 -8.32 16.81
CA THR A 47 1.35 -7.70 16.03
C THR A 47 1.29 -6.17 16.20
N GLU A 48 2.28 -5.60 16.88
CA GLU A 48 2.34 -4.21 17.26
C GLU A 48 3.06 -3.38 16.19
N SER A 49 2.57 -2.17 15.95
CA SER A 49 3.19 -1.23 15.02
C SER A 49 4.53 -0.72 15.54
N VAL A 50 5.42 -0.30 14.63
CA VAL A 50 6.71 0.32 14.99
C VAL A 50 6.50 1.48 15.97
N LYS A 51 5.50 2.31 15.70
CA LYS A 51 5.16 3.47 16.54
C LYS A 51 4.77 3.09 17.96
N GLU A 52 3.97 2.03 18.14
CA GLU A 52 3.57 1.56 19.47
C GLU A 52 4.77 0.99 20.25
N GLN A 53 5.68 0.31 19.56
CA GLN A 53 6.89 -0.25 20.17
C GLN A 53 7.84 0.85 20.68
N GLU A 54 8.01 1.93 19.91
CA GLU A 54 8.82 3.10 20.30
C GLU A 54 8.26 3.84 21.53
N MET A 55 6.95 3.74 21.78
CA MET A 55 6.31 4.36 22.95
C MET A 55 6.50 3.55 24.24
N LYS A 56 7.03 2.33 24.17
CA LYS A 56 7.28 1.51 25.35
C LYS A 56 8.58 1.88 26.03
N TRP A 57 8.54 1.98 27.36
CA TRP A 57 9.74 2.08 28.17
C TRP A 57 10.25 0.68 28.50
N THR A 58 11.35 0.28 27.87
CA THR A 58 11.94 -1.07 28.00
C THR A 58 13.16 -1.13 28.91
N ASP A 59 13.55 -0.02 29.54
CA ASP A 59 14.68 0.01 30.47
C ASP A 59 14.24 -0.38 31.89
N LEU A 60 14.81 -1.47 32.39
CA LEU A 60 14.54 -2.00 33.73
C LEU A 60 15.68 -1.68 34.72
N ALA A 61 16.72 -0.96 34.30
CA ALA A 61 17.90 -0.64 35.13
C ALA A 61 18.59 -1.87 35.80
N LEU A 62 18.42 -3.07 35.23
CA LEU A 62 18.96 -4.33 35.77
C LEU A 62 20.49 -4.39 35.81
N GLN A 63 21.17 -3.49 35.09
CA GLN A 63 22.62 -3.30 35.16
C GLN A 63 23.14 -3.06 36.59
N SER A 64 22.29 -2.52 37.48
CA SER A 64 22.63 -2.24 38.88
C SER A 64 22.62 -3.48 39.79
N LEU A 65 22.08 -4.62 39.32
CA LEU A 65 21.95 -5.85 40.11
C LEU A 65 23.18 -6.78 40.05
N HIS A 66 24.15 -6.50 39.18
CA HIS A 66 25.43 -7.20 39.18
C HIS A 66 26.34 -6.60 40.27
N ILE A 67 26.31 -7.20 41.46
CA ILE A 67 27.33 -7.10 42.51
C ILE A 67 28.39 -8.17 42.27
#